data_AF-A0A2A5CN12-F1
#
_entry.id   AF-A0A2A5CN12-F1
#
_cell.length_a   1.000
_cell.length_b   1.000
_cell.length_c   1.000
_cell.angle_alpha   90.00
_cell.angle_beta   90.00
_cell.angle_gamma   90.00
#
_symmetry.space_group_name_H-M   'P 1'
#
loop_
_entity.id
_entity.type
_entity.pdbx_description
1 polymer ?
#
loop_
_entity_poly.entity_id
_entity_poly.type
_entity_poly.pdbx_seq_one_letter_code
_entity_poly.pdbx_strand_id
1 'polypeptide(L)'
;MWKSGMGKLKFFGIMAAVILFGGAGATFVKSNDSTLVAIDMLFAGPYAFPLGQLILLSFFIGLVIGALLCVAYVFIQSLELRKAVKNAENYKKQLDQLRSQTLKDAP
;
A
#
# COMPACT_ATOMS: atom_id res chain seq x y z
N MET A 1 -4.11 -24.73 -19.39
CA MET A 1 -3.36 -23.73 -20.19
C MET A 1 -4.21 -22.45 -20.34
N TRP A 2 -4.40 -21.65 -19.28
CA TRP A 2 -5.31 -20.47 -19.31
C TRP A 2 -4.80 -19.23 -18.56
N LYS A 3 -3.57 -19.28 -18.01
CA LYS A 3 -2.99 -18.19 -17.21
C LYS A 3 -2.38 -17.04 -18.03
N SER A 4 -2.17 -17.22 -19.34
CA SER A 4 -1.42 -16.26 -20.18
C SER A 4 -2.23 -15.02 -20.59
N GLY A 5 -3.54 -15.15 -20.83
CA GLY A 5 -4.37 -14.02 -21.29
C GLY A 5 -4.66 -12.97 -20.20
N MET A 6 -4.85 -13.42 -18.96
CA MET A 6 -5.23 -12.54 -17.85
C MET A 6 -4.06 -11.66 -17.38
N GLY A 7 -2.81 -12.11 -17.55
CA GLY A 7 -1.62 -11.31 -17.30
C GLY A 7 -1.44 -10.18 -18.33
N LYS A 8 -1.69 -10.46 -19.62
CA LYS A 8 -1.61 -9.47 -20.69
C LYS A 8 -2.68 -8.39 -20.58
N LEU A 9 -3.90 -8.75 -20.19
CA LEU A 9 -4.98 -7.79 -19.98
C LEU A 9 -4.69 -6.85 -18.80
N LYS A 10 -4.17 -7.40 -17.68
CA LYS A 10 -3.72 -6.60 -16.54
C LYS A 10 -2.57 -5.67 -16.93
N PHE A 11 -1.61 -6.16 -17.71
CA PHE A 11 -0.50 -5.35 -18.21
C PHE A 11 -0.99 -4.20 -19.11
N PHE A 12 -1.90 -4.47 -20.04
CA PHE A 12 -2.52 -3.44 -20.88
C PHE A 12 -3.31 -2.42 -20.05
N GLY A 13 -4.06 -2.87 -19.03
CA GLY A 13 -4.78 -1.99 -18.12
C GLY A 13 -3.85 -1.07 -17.33
N ILE A 14 -2.73 -1.61 -16.82
CA ILE A 14 -1.71 -0.82 -16.12
C ILE A 14 -1.07 0.19 -17.08
N MET A 15 -0.70 -0.23 -18.29
CA MET A 15 -0.12 0.67 -19.30
C MET A 15 -1.09 1.79 -19.70
N ALA A 16 -2.36 1.47 -19.92
CA ALA A 16 -3.39 2.47 -20.22
C ALA A 16 -3.58 3.47 -19.06
N ALA A 17 -3.59 2.98 -17.82
CA ALA A 17 -3.66 3.84 -16.64
C ALA A 17 -2.42 4.75 -16.53
N VAL A 18 -1.22 4.23 -16.76
CA VAL A 18 0.02 5.04 -16.74
C VAL A 18 -0.02 6.13 -17.81
N ILE A 19 -0.46 5.80 -19.03
CA ILE A 19 -0.59 6.78 -20.11
C ILE A 19 -1.65 7.84 -19.79
N LEU A 20 -2.80 7.44 -19.23
CA LEU A 20 -3.87 8.38 -18.84
C LEU A 20 -3.43 9.30 -17.71
N PHE A 21 -2.88 8.75 -16.62
CA PHE A 21 -2.42 9.54 -15.49
C PHE A 21 -1.22 10.41 -15.86
N GLY A 22 -0.26 9.87 -16.62
CA GLY A 22 0.89 10.62 -17.11
C GLY A 22 0.48 11.73 -18.07
N GLY A 23 -0.44 11.45 -19.00
CA GLY A 23 -0.98 12.43 -19.93
C GLY A 23 -1.75 13.54 -19.21
N ALA A 24 -2.67 13.18 -18.31
CA ALA A 24 -3.43 14.13 -17.50
C ALA A 24 -2.49 15.00 -16.64
N GLY A 25 -1.49 14.39 -16.01
CA GLY A 25 -0.47 15.10 -15.23
C GLY A 25 0.36 16.07 -16.08
N ALA A 26 0.82 15.64 -17.26
CA ALA A 26 1.57 16.49 -18.17
C ALA A 26 0.74 17.67 -18.70
N THR A 27 -0.53 17.43 -19.06
CA THR A 27 -1.45 18.50 -19.46
C THR A 27 -1.76 19.46 -18.31
N PHE A 28 -1.87 18.93 -17.09
CA PHE A 28 -2.11 19.73 -15.90
C PHE A 28 -0.93 20.64 -15.60
N VAL A 29 0.31 20.12 -15.63
CA VAL A 29 1.52 20.94 -15.46
C VAL A 29 1.59 22.00 -16.54
N LYS A 30 1.46 21.63 -17.81
CA LYS A 30 1.57 22.58 -18.93
C LYS A 30 0.54 23.70 -18.87
N SER A 31 -0.69 23.40 -18.46
CA SER A 31 -1.76 24.40 -18.34
C SER A 31 -1.66 25.30 -17.11
N ASN A 32 -0.90 24.89 -16.09
CA ASN A 32 -0.77 25.63 -14.82
C ASN A 32 0.66 26.14 -14.56
N ASP A 33 1.57 25.98 -15.51
CA ASP A 33 2.99 26.37 -15.38
C ASP A 33 3.16 27.89 -15.33
N SER A 34 2.24 28.64 -15.96
CA SER A 34 2.21 30.11 -15.92
C SER A 34 1.75 30.67 -14.57
N THR A 35 1.18 29.83 -13.70
CA THR A 35 0.68 30.24 -12.39
C THR A 35 1.73 29.93 -11.34
N LEU A 36 2.46 30.97 -10.93
CA LEU A 36 3.45 30.89 -9.87
C LEU A 36 2.77 31.10 -8.52
N VAL A 37 3.12 30.26 -7.54
CA VAL A 37 2.72 30.42 -6.15
C VAL A 37 3.94 30.73 -5.32
N ALA A 38 3.82 31.71 -4.43
CA ALA A 38 4.81 31.98 -3.42
C ALA A 38 4.71 30.93 -2.32
N ILE A 39 5.71 30.06 -2.23
CA ILE A 39 5.89 29.15 -1.09
C ILE A 39 6.77 29.89 -0.10
N ASP A 40 6.22 30.14 1.09
CA ASP A 40 7.02 30.65 2.19
C ASP A 40 7.88 29.51 2.75
N MET A 41 9.16 29.51 2.40
CA MET A 41 10.11 28.58 2.99
C MET A 41 10.46 29.12 4.37
N LEU A 42 10.12 28.37 5.43
CA LEU A 42 10.27 28.73 6.86
C LEU A 42 11.59 29.44 7.25
N PHE A 43 12.66 29.30 6.46
CA PHE A 43 13.99 29.85 6.72
C PHE A 43 14.65 30.57 5.53
N ALA A 44 13.99 30.73 4.37
CA ALA A 44 14.63 31.20 3.14
C ALA A 44 13.85 32.26 2.34
N GLY A 45 12.73 32.77 2.88
CA GLY A 45 11.89 33.76 2.21
C GLY A 45 11.00 33.16 1.12
N PRO A 46 10.15 33.99 0.48
CA PRO A 46 9.15 33.51 -0.47
C PRO A 46 9.82 33.06 -1.79
N TYR A 47 9.63 31.79 -2.12
CA TYR A 47 10.11 31.20 -3.37
C TYR A 47 8.94 31.01 -4.33
N ALA A 48 9.06 31.55 -5.54
CA ALA A 48 8.06 31.37 -6.58
C ALA A 48 8.23 29.98 -7.22
N PHE A 49 7.23 29.12 -7.04
CA PHE A 49 7.23 27.78 -7.61
C PHE A 49 6.00 27.56 -8.51
N PRO A 50 6.13 26.82 -9.62
CA PRO A 50 4.98 26.53 -10.47
C PRO A 50 3.93 25.69 -9.73
N LEU A 51 2.68 26.17 -9.72
CA LEU A 51 1.56 25.50 -9.06
C LEU A 51 1.40 24.05 -9.56
N GLY A 52 1.50 23.87 -10.88
CA GLY A 52 1.36 22.57 -11.53
C GLY A 52 2.35 21.53 -10.99
N GLN A 53 3.61 21.93 -10.80
CA GLN A 53 4.64 21.06 -10.25
C GLN A 53 4.41 20.77 -8.77
N LEU A 54 4.00 21.77 -7.98
CA LEU A 54 3.73 21.61 -6.55
C LEU A 54 2.66 20.55 -6.28
N ILE A 55 1.53 20.66 -7.00
CA ILE A 55 0.39 19.76 -6.84
C ILE A 55 0.76 18.34 -7.27
N LEU A 56 1.48 18.21 -8.39
CA LEU A 56 1.91 16.90 -8.87
C LEU A 56 2.86 16.23 -7.85
N LEU A 57 3.83 16.98 -7.33
CA LEU A 57 4.77 16.49 -6.33
C LEU A 57 4.06 16.07 -5.04
N SER A 58 3.14 16.89 -4.55
CA SER A 58 2.32 16.59 -3.37
C SER A 58 1.50 15.32 -3.55
N PHE A 59 0.89 15.15 -4.73
CA PHE A 59 0.14 13.93 -5.07
C PHE A 59 1.03 12.69 -5.03
N PHE A 60 2.21 12.73 -5.65
CA PHE A 60 3.14 11.59 -5.63
C PHE A 60 3.67 11.28 -4.23
N ILE A 61 3.99 12.31 -3.43
CA ILE A 61 4.38 12.13 -2.03
C ILE A 61 3.25 11.44 -1.25
N GLY A 62 2.02 11.92 -1.39
CA GLY A 62 0.84 11.31 -0.77
C GLY A 62 0.64 9.86 -1.20
N LEU A 63 0.84 9.55 -2.49
CA LEU A 63 0.72 8.20 -3.03
C LEU A 63 1.78 7.26 -2.45
N VAL A 64 3.04 7.69 -2.38
CA VAL A 64 4.14 6.90 -1.80
C VAL A 64 3.89 6.66 -0.31
N ILE A 65 3.53 7.70 0.45
CA ILE A 65 3.24 7.56 1.88
C ILE A 65 2.04 6.63 2.09
N GLY A 66 0.96 6.80 1.33
CA GLY A 66 -0.22 5.95 1.40
C GLY A 66 0.10 4.48 1.11
N ALA A 67 0.90 4.21 0.07
CA ALA A 67 1.33 2.86 -0.26
C ALA A 67 2.18 2.24 0.86
N LEU A 68 3.10 3.00 1.46
CA LEU A 68 3.91 2.56 2.59
C LEU A 68 3.04 2.21 3.80
N LEU A 69 2.03 3.02 4.11
CA LEU A 69 1.09 2.75 5.21
C LEU A 69 0.29 1.47 4.96
N CYS A 70 -0.17 1.22 3.73
CA CYS A 70 -0.86 -0.03 3.39
C CYS A 70 0.05 -1.25 3.57
N VAL A 71 1.31 -1.17 3.12
CA VAL A 71 2.28 -2.26 3.29
C VAL A 71 2.56 -2.51 4.77
N ALA A 72 2.77 -1.45 5.55
CA ALA A 72 2.98 -1.54 6.99
C ALA A 72 1.78 -2.20 7.69
N TYR A 73 0.56 -1.83 7.30
CA TYR A 73 -0.66 -2.41 7.85
C TYR A 73 -0.77 -3.92 7.58
N VAL A 74 -0.55 -4.35 6.33
CA VAL A 74 -0.56 -5.77 5.97
C VAL A 74 0.54 -6.54 6.70
N PHE A 75 1.71 -5.93 6.88
CA PHE A 75 2.80 -6.54 7.63
C PHE A 75 2.41 -6.79 9.09
N ILE A 76 1.80 -5.80 9.77
CA ILE A 76 1.32 -5.96 11.15
C ILE A 76 0.28 -7.08 11.24
N GLN A 77 -0.74 -7.07 10.36
CA GLN A 77 -1.73 -8.14 10.34
C GLN A 77 -1.10 -9.52 10.12
N SER A 78 -0.09 -9.63 9.25
CA SER A 78 0.59 -10.90 9.00
C SER A 78 1.28 -11.45 10.25
N LEU A 79 1.82 -10.58 11.10
CA LEU A 79 2.44 -10.97 12.37
C LEU A 79 1.39 -11.41 13.38
N GLU A 80 0.26 -10.71 13.46
CA GLU A 80 -0.87 -11.11 14.31
C GLU A 80 -1.44 -12.45 13.89
N LEU A 81 -1.59 -12.69 12.58
CA LEU A 81 -2.06 -13.96 12.04
C LEU A 81 -1.12 -15.11 12.44
N ARG A 82 0.20 -14.90 12.32
CA ARG A 82 1.20 -15.90 12.74
C ARG A 82 1.11 -16.21 14.23
N LYS A 83 0.93 -15.19 15.07
CA LYS A 83 0.72 -15.39 16.52
C LYS A 83 -0.57 -16.16 16.80
N ALA A 84 -1.67 -15.81 16.14
CA ALA A 84 -2.95 -16.49 16.29
C ALA A 84 -2.86 -17.97 15.88
N VAL A 85 -2.21 -18.28 14.76
CA VAL A 85 -1.96 -19.67 14.31
C VAL A 85 -1.14 -20.45 15.35
N LYS A 86 -0.05 -19.86 15.85
CA LYS A 86 0.79 -20.50 16.87
C LYS A 86 0.03 -20.77 18.17
N ASN A 87 -0.84 -19.85 18.58
CA ASN A 87 -1.69 -20.03 19.75
C ASN A 87 -2.73 -21.15 19.53
N ALA A 88 -3.34 -21.21 18.34
CA ALA A 88 -4.28 -22.27 18.00
C ALA A 88 -3.64 -23.66 18.04
N GLU A 89 -2.40 -23.81 17.53
CA GLU A 89 -1.65 -25.07 17.63
C GLU A 89 -1.35 -25.45 19.09
N ASN A 90 -0.98 -24.49 19.93
CA ASN A 90 -0.73 -24.75 21.35
C ASN A 90 -2.00 -25.16 22.09
N TYR A 91 -3.14 -24.52 21.84
CA TYR A 91 -4.42 -24.92 22.42
C TYR A 91 -4.85 -26.32 21.95
N LYS A 92 -4.60 -26.65 20.67
CA LYS A 92 -4.84 -27.99 20.15
C LYS A 92 -4.01 -29.05 20.87
N LYS A 93 -2.70 -28.80 21.08
CA LYS A 93 -1.82 -29.70 21.83
C LYS A 93 -2.27 -29.89 23.28
N GLN A 94 -2.71 -28.84 23.95
CA GLN A 94 -3.23 -28.93 25.32
C GLN A 94 -4.53 -29.76 25.36
N LEU A 95 -5.42 -29.58 24.39
CA LEU A 95 -6.66 -30.36 24.29
C LEU A 95 -6.37 -31.85 24.04
N ASP A 96 -5.41 -32.16 23.17
CA ASP A 96 -4.98 -33.53 22.89
C ASP A 96 -4.30 -34.18 24.11
N GLN A 97 -3.50 -33.43 24.87
CA GLN A 97 -2.91 -33.90 26.13
C GLN A 97 -3.98 -34.20 27.19
N LEU A 98 -4.95 -33.30 27.38
CA LEU A 98 -6.06 -33.50 28.30
C LEU A 98 -6.91 -34.71 27.92
N ARG A 99 -7.25 -34.87 26.63
CA ARG A 99 -7.95 -36.07 26.14
C ARG A 99 -7.17 -37.35 26.38
N SER A 100 -5.85 -37.32 26.14
CA SER A 100 -5.00 -38.49 26.37
C SER A 100 -4.90 -38.88 27.83
N GLN A 101 -4.97 -37.91 28.76
CA GLN A 101 -5.00 -38.18 30.21
C GLN A 101 -6.37 -38.72 30.63
N THR A 102 -7.48 -38.14 30.16
CA THR A 102 -8.83 -38.65 30.43
C THR A 102 -9.04 -40.09 29.94
N LEU A 103 -8.46 -40.46 28.79
CA LEU A 103 -8.51 -41.84 28.28
C LEU A 103 -7.59 -42.81 29.04
N LYS A 104 -6.57 -42.31 29.73
CA LYS A 104 -5.63 -43.12 30.51
C LYS A 104 -6.12 -43.40 31.92
N ASP A 105 -7.00 -42.53 32.44
CA ASP A 105 -7.66 -42.66 33.75
C ASP A 105 -9.08 -43.26 33.65
N ALA A 106 -9.53 -43.64 32.45
CA ALA A 106 -10.75 -44.41 32.28
C ALA A 106 -10.45 -45.90 32.56
N PRO A 107 -11.10 -46.54 33.55
CA PRO A 107 -10.86 -47.93 33.94
C PRO A 107 -11.29 -48.95 32.87
#